data_AF-A0A3A8N2D2-F1
#
_entry.id   AF-A0A3A8N2D2-F1
#
_cell.length_a   1.000
_cell.length_b   1.000
_cell.length_c   1.000
_cell.angle_alpha   90.00
_cell.angle_beta   90.00
_cell.angle_gamma   90.00
#
_symmetry.space_group_name_H-M   'P 1'
#
loop_
_entity.id
_entity.type
_entity.pdbx_description
1 polymer ?
#
loop_
_entity_poly.entity_id
_entity_poly.type
_entity_poly.pdbx_seq_one_letter_code
_entity_poly.pdbx_strand_id
1 'polypeptide(L)'
;MHPVLARFLTADAAKETLRKEKAGEPLTPEEQLFVAAADANPKQRAMLQGVSGRALSSDAQAALVLLAAHAAARALTEDPALTTATQKAREALKEEGASDEESDAFIASILLEEAFGYEQDVDAFDADYVKESLGEVPALAALSKETVDALFLAFIKGAPSEPDRKAREHMARALFEIAWAEGPTSINPEHLETLLDNEVVQESDEVQDARVRATVSLLQTLGHQGLVGPLRLTRLRAQLGDDDA
;
A
#
# COMPACT_ATOMS: atom_id res chain seq x y z
N MET A 1 -3.23 -8.33 10.32
CA MET A 1 -2.48 -9.04 9.28
C MET A 1 -3.23 -10.23 8.69
N HIS A 2 -3.24 -10.35 7.35
CA HIS A 2 -3.82 -11.49 6.61
C HIS A 2 -3.20 -12.86 7.00
N PRO A 3 -4.00 -13.94 7.20
CA PRO A 3 -3.48 -15.25 7.68
C PRO A 3 -2.40 -15.89 6.80
N VAL A 4 -2.56 -15.82 5.47
CA VAL A 4 -1.55 -16.35 4.52
C VAL A 4 -0.24 -15.56 4.61
N LEU A 5 -0.32 -14.24 4.77
CA LEU A 5 0.87 -13.40 4.94
C LEU A 5 1.57 -13.78 6.25
N ALA A 6 0.84 -13.81 7.37
CA ALA A 6 1.36 -14.16 8.68
C ALA A 6 2.06 -15.54 8.69
N ARG A 7 1.45 -16.54 8.04
CA ARG A 7 2.02 -17.88 7.91
C ARG A 7 3.38 -17.85 7.22
N PHE A 8 3.48 -17.17 6.08
CA PHE A 8 4.66 -17.20 5.22
C PHE A 8 5.71 -16.14 5.54
N LEU A 9 5.45 -15.23 6.48
CA LEU A 9 6.51 -14.42 7.12
C LEU A 9 7.44 -15.25 8.00
N THR A 10 7.08 -16.49 8.33
CA THR A 10 7.98 -17.41 9.01
C THR A 10 8.86 -18.15 8.00
N ALA A 11 10.18 -17.99 8.12
CA ALA A 11 11.15 -18.58 7.20
C ALA A 11 11.04 -20.12 7.12
N ASP A 12 10.70 -20.76 8.24
CA ASP A 12 10.55 -22.22 8.32
C ASP A 12 9.34 -22.69 7.50
N ALA A 13 8.19 -22.02 7.59
CA ALA A 13 7.02 -22.39 6.78
C ALA A 13 7.28 -22.20 5.29
N ALA A 14 7.84 -21.06 4.90
CA ALA A 14 8.17 -20.78 3.49
C ALA A 14 9.17 -21.78 2.91
N LYS A 15 10.26 -22.08 3.62
CA LYS A 15 11.28 -23.05 3.18
C LYS A 15 10.72 -24.48 3.12
N GLU A 16 9.93 -24.87 4.10
CA GLU A 16 9.29 -26.19 4.14
C GLU A 16 8.34 -26.35 2.96
N THR A 17 7.54 -25.34 2.63
CA THR A 17 6.66 -25.34 1.46
C THR A 17 7.42 -25.53 0.14
N LEU A 18 8.52 -24.79 -0.06
CA LEU A 18 9.35 -24.97 -1.25
C LEU A 18 10.08 -26.33 -1.29
N ARG A 19 10.40 -26.90 -0.13
CA ARG A 19 10.97 -28.25 -0.02
C ARG A 19 9.95 -29.32 -0.42
N LYS A 20 8.72 -29.22 0.09
CA LYS A 20 7.61 -30.13 -0.25
C LYS A 20 7.34 -30.14 -1.75
N GLU A 21 7.23 -28.96 -2.36
CA GLU A 21 7.03 -28.81 -3.81
C GLU A 21 8.13 -29.53 -4.60
N LYS A 22 9.40 -29.29 -4.25
CA LYS A 22 10.55 -29.95 -4.89
C LYS A 22 10.54 -31.47 -4.71
N ALA A 23 10.01 -31.97 -3.60
CA ALA A 23 9.88 -33.39 -3.30
C ALA A 23 8.64 -34.04 -3.94
N GLY A 24 7.75 -33.26 -4.57
CA GLY A 24 6.47 -33.74 -5.09
C GLY A 24 5.48 -34.14 -3.99
N GLU A 25 5.65 -33.59 -2.78
CA GLU A 25 4.74 -33.82 -1.66
C GLU A 25 3.44 -33.03 -1.84
N PRO A 26 2.31 -33.52 -1.31
CA PRO A 26 1.05 -32.78 -1.36
C PRO A 26 1.14 -31.42 -0.68
N LEU A 27 0.68 -30.37 -1.37
CA LEU A 27 0.60 -29.00 -0.86
C LEU A 27 -0.84 -28.66 -0.47
N THR A 28 -1.00 -28.00 0.67
CA THR A 28 -2.26 -27.35 1.07
C THR A 28 -2.59 -26.18 0.13
N PRO A 29 -3.84 -25.69 0.09
CA PRO A 29 -4.21 -24.55 -0.77
C PRO A 29 -3.32 -23.31 -0.56
N GLU A 30 -3.06 -22.92 0.69
CA GLU A 30 -2.17 -21.79 1.00
C GLU A 30 -0.74 -22.01 0.51
N GLU A 31 -0.23 -23.24 0.63
CA GLU A 31 1.10 -23.62 0.13
C GLU A 31 1.19 -23.56 -1.40
N GLN A 32 0.10 -23.90 -2.11
CA GLN A 32 0.02 -23.75 -3.56
C GLN A 32 0.08 -22.28 -3.98
N LEU A 33 -0.61 -21.39 -3.26
CA LEU A 33 -0.56 -19.94 -3.51
C LEU A 33 0.85 -19.38 -3.29
N PHE A 34 1.56 -19.82 -2.24
CA PHE A 34 2.94 -19.43 -1.99
C PHE A 34 3.91 -19.94 -3.07
N VAL A 35 3.75 -21.20 -3.51
CA VAL A 35 4.53 -21.73 -4.63
C VAL A 35 4.28 -20.93 -5.91
N ALA A 36 3.02 -20.63 -6.24
CA ALA A 36 2.68 -19.82 -7.40
C ALA A 36 3.29 -18.41 -7.32
N ALA A 37 3.34 -17.82 -6.12
CA ALA A 37 4.04 -16.55 -5.89
C ALA A 37 5.54 -16.68 -6.14
N ALA A 38 6.16 -17.75 -5.67
CA ALA A 38 7.58 -18.04 -5.85
C ALA A 38 7.95 -18.34 -7.31
N ASP A 39 7.08 -19.00 -8.06
CA ASP A 39 7.26 -19.28 -9.49
C ASP A 39 7.22 -18.02 -10.34
N ALA A 40 6.32 -17.10 -10.00
CA ALA A 40 6.27 -15.78 -10.62
C ALA A 40 7.49 -14.89 -10.26
N ASN A 41 8.21 -15.23 -9.18
CA ASN A 41 9.32 -14.43 -8.65
C ASN A 41 10.59 -15.29 -8.47
N PRO A 42 11.20 -15.78 -9.58
CA PRO A 42 12.26 -16.78 -9.52
C PRO A 42 13.53 -16.30 -8.80
N LYS A 43 13.82 -15.00 -8.84
CA LYS A 43 14.98 -14.40 -8.14
C LYS A 43 14.80 -14.51 -6.62
N GLN A 44 13.64 -14.11 -6.10
CA GLN A 44 13.30 -14.17 -4.68
C GLN A 44 13.18 -15.62 -4.21
N ARG A 45 12.61 -16.50 -5.03
CA ARG A 45 12.59 -17.96 -4.78
C ARG A 45 14.01 -18.50 -4.59
N ALA A 46 14.94 -18.15 -5.49
CA ALA A 46 16.33 -18.59 -5.41
C ALA A 46 17.04 -18.03 -4.16
N MET A 47 16.78 -16.78 -3.79
CA MET A 47 17.31 -16.18 -2.56
C MET A 47 16.88 -16.97 -1.32
N LEU A 48 15.60 -17.32 -1.18
CA LEU A 48 15.11 -18.10 -0.04
C LEU A 48 15.70 -19.51 0.01
N GLN A 49 15.81 -20.18 -1.14
CA GLN A 49 16.39 -21.53 -1.23
C GLN A 49 17.90 -21.55 -0.96
N GLY A 50 18.60 -20.44 -1.21
CA GLY A 50 20.03 -20.29 -1.00
C GLY A 50 20.45 -20.11 0.47
N VAL A 51 19.51 -19.88 1.41
CA VAL A 51 19.85 -19.60 2.81
C VAL A 51 20.10 -20.90 3.60
N SER A 52 21.38 -21.15 3.91
CA SER A 52 21.84 -22.21 4.82
C SER A 52 21.98 -21.70 6.27
N GLY A 53 20.86 -21.33 6.90
CA GLY A 53 20.87 -20.84 8.29
C GLY A 53 19.48 -20.48 8.81
N ARG A 54 19.37 -20.34 10.14
CA ARG A 54 18.14 -19.86 10.82
C ARG A 54 17.95 -18.35 10.69
N ALA A 55 19.04 -17.59 10.72
CA ALA A 55 18.99 -16.15 10.48
C ALA A 55 18.99 -15.87 8.97
N LEU A 56 18.04 -15.07 8.52
CA LEU A 56 17.98 -14.56 7.15
C LEU A 56 18.83 -13.29 7.04
N SER A 57 19.49 -13.09 5.89
CA SER A 57 20.02 -11.76 5.53
C SER A 57 18.88 -10.79 5.28
N SER A 58 19.17 -9.47 5.27
CA SER A 58 18.19 -8.43 4.90
C SER A 58 17.51 -8.75 3.57
N ASP A 59 18.29 -9.13 2.56
CA ASP A 59 17.78 -9.42 1.21
C ASP A 59 16.88 -10.66 1.20
N ALA A 60 17.22 -11.66 2.00
CA ALA A 60 16.40 -12.87 2.12
C ALA A 60 15.12 -12.61 2.94
N GLN A 61 15.15 -11.70 3.92
CA GLN A 61 13.95 -11.24 4.62
C GLN A 61 13.04 -10.46 3.69
N ALA A 62 13.58 -9.52 2.91
CA ALA A 62 12.81 -8.78 1.92
C ALA A 62 12.18 -9.71 0.87
N ALA A 63 12.94 -10.70 0.38
CA ALA A 63 12.42 -11.73 -0.52
C ALA A 63 11.29 -12.55 0.12
N LEU A 64 11.40 -12.87 1.41
CA LEU A 64 10.36 -13.58 2.15
C LEU A 64 9.08 -12.76 2.24
N VAL A 65 9.19 -11.49 2.66
CA VAL A 65 8.07 -10.56 2.80
C VAL A 65 7.35 -10.37 1.46
N LEU A 66 8.11 -10.15 0.38
CA LEU A 66 7.55 -10.03 -0.96
C LEU A 66 6.75 -11.28 -1.34
N LEU A 67 7.35 -12.47 -1.24
CA LEU A 67 6.68 -13.71 -1.62
C LEU A 67 5.43 -13.99 -0.77
N ALA A 68 5.48 -13.70 0.52
CA ALA A 68 4.34 -13.85 1.42
C ALA A 68 3.20 -12.88 1.06
N ALA A 69 3.51 -11.63 0.73
CA ALA A 69 2.53 -10.63 0.30
C ALA A 69 1.87 -11.01 -1.03
N HIS A 70 2.65 -11.47 -2.01
CA HIS A 70 2.14 -11.98 -3.28
C HIS A 70 1.27 -13.25 -3.11
N ALA A 71 1.61 -14.13 -2.18
CA ALA A 71 0.78 -15.29 -1.84
C ALA A 71 -0.57 -14.86 -1.24
N ALA A 72 -0.54 -13.88 -0.33
CA ALA A 72 -1.75 -13.34 0.28
C ALA A 72 -2.62 -12.57 -0.75
N ALA A 73 -2.02 -11.80 -1.66
CA ALA A 73 -2.73 -11.12 -2.74
C ALA A 73 -3.47 -12.10 -3.67
N ARG A 74 -2.91 -13.30 -3.89
CA ARG A 74 -3.59 -14.39 -4.61
C ARG A 74 -4.73 -14.98 -3.77
N ALA A 75 -4.54 -15.16 -2.46
CA ALA A 75 -5.58 -15.67 -1.58
C ALA A 75 -6.86 -14.80 -1.58
N LEU A 76 -6.74 -13.49 -1.79
CA LEU A 76 -7.90 -12.58 -1.86
C LEU A 76 -8.90 -12.94 -2.97
N THR A 77 -8.46 -13.61 -4.04
CA THR A 77 -9.37 -14.02 -5.12
C THR A 77 -10.30 -15.16 -4.71
N GLU A 78 -9.91 -15.91 -3.67
CA GLU A 78 -10.66 -17.04 -3.11
C GLU A 78 -11.50 -16.64 -1.88
N ASP A 79 -11.26 -15.44 -1.31
CA ASP A 79 -12.00 -14.92 -0.17
C ASP A 79 -13.39 -14.39 -0.60
N PRO A 80 -14.51 -14.95 -0.10
CA PRO A 80 -15.86 -14.52 -0.47
C PRO A 80 -16.18 -13.05 -0.17
N ALA A 81 -15.54 -12.46 0.85
CA ALA A 81 -15.77 -11.06 1.23
C ALA A 81 -14.98 -10.07 0.37
N LEU A 82 -13.86 -10.51 -0.23
CA LEU A 82 -12.90 -9.65 -0.93
C LEU A 82 -12.83 -9.90 -2.43
N THR A 83 -13.18 -11.09 -2.91
CA THR A 83 -13.02 -11.53 -4.31
C THR A 83 -13.57 -10.54 -5.34
N THR A 84 -14.77 -9.97 -5.12
CA THR A 84 -15.36 -8.98 -6.05
C THR A 84 -14.57 -7.67 -6.08
N ALA A 85 -14.09 -7.19 -4.94
CA ALA A 85 -13.27 -5.97 -4.89
C ALA A 85 -11.90 -6.23 -5.53
N THR A 86 -11.28 -7.36 -5.24
CA THR A 86 -10.02 -7.80 -5.84
C THR A 86 -10.13 -7.94 -7.36
N GLN A 87 -11.22 -8.51 -7.88
CA GLN A 87 -11.43 -8.64 -9.31
C GLN A 87 -11.53 -7.27 -9.99
N LYS A 88 -12.34 -6.35 -9.43
CA LYS A 88 -12.48 -4.99 -9.97
C LYS A 88 -11.17 -4.21 -9.95
N ALA A 89 -10.39 -4.33 -8.88
CA ALA A 89 -9.08 -3.71 -8.78
C ALA A 89 -8.15 -4.21 -9.90
N ARG A 90 -8.08 -5.54 -10.12
CA ARG A 90 -7.28 -6.13 -11.20
C ARG A 90 -7.77 -5.72 -12.59
N GLU A 91 -9.07 -5.67 -12.81
CA GLU A 91 -9.65 -5.24 -14.08
C GLU A 91 -9.28 -3.79 -14.39
N ALA A 92 -9.43 -2.88 -13.41
CA ALA A 92 -9.07 -1.47 -13.59
C ALA A 92 -7.56 -1.28 -13.88
N LEU A 93 -6.68 -1.97 -13.16
CA LEU A 93 -5.24 -1.91 -13.42
C LEU A 93 -4.90 -2.41 -14.83
N LYS A 94 -5.54 -3.50 -15.28
CA LYS A 94 -5.35 -4.06 -16.62
C LYS A 94 -5.88 -3.15 -17.73
N GLU A 95 -7.00 -2.48 -17.51
CA GLU A 95 -7.57 -1.50 -18.46
C GLU A 95 -6.57 -0.37 -18.74
N GLU A 96 -5.78 0.02 -17.74
CA GLU A 96 -4.71 1.02 -17.84
C GLU A 96 -3.34 0.43 -18.26
N GLY A 97 -3.31 -0.86 -18.64
CA GLY A 97 -2.15 -1.51 -19.24
C GLY A 97 -1.21 -2.22 -18.27
N ALA A 98 -1.56 -2.34 -16.98
CA ALA A 98 -0.78 -3.12 -16.04
C ALA A 98 -0.78 -4.62 -16.42
N SER A 99 0.40 -5.24 -16.33
CA SER A 99 0.56 -6.68 -16.42
C SER A 99 -0.07 -7.39 -15.21
N ASP A 100 -0.20 -8.72 -15.30
CA ASP A 100 -0.62 -9.55 -14.16
C ASP A 100 0.33 -9.39 -12.96
N GLU A 101 1.64 -9.26 -13.23
CA GLU A 101 2.67 -9.08 -12.20
C GLU A 101 2.54 -7.73 -11.50
N GLU A 102 2.39 -6.64 -12.25
CA GLU A 102 2.19 -5.29 -11.70
C GLU A 102 0.88 -5.20 -10.90
N SER A 103 -0.19 -5.82 -11.42
CA SER A 103 -1.47 -5.90 -10.71
C SER A 103 -1.35 -6.65 -9.38
N ASP A 104 -0.60 -7.74 -9.37
CA ASP A 104 -0.31 -8.53 -8.18
C ASP A 104 0.52 -7.73 -7.17
N ALA A 105 1.54 -7.01 -7.63
CA ALA A 105 2.42 -6.20 -6.79
C ALA A 105 1.65 -5.04 -6.14
N PHE A 106 0.74 -4.39 -6.88
CA PHE A 106 -0.13 -3.35 -6.33
C PHE A 106 -1.04 -3.90 -5.23
N ILE A 107 -1.66 -5.06 -5.44
CA ILE A 107 -2.55 -5.65 -4.43
C ILE A 107 -1.74 -6.15 -3.22
N ALA A 108 -0.52 -6.66 -3.46
CA ALA A 108 0.39 -7.05 -2.39
C ALA A 108 0.80 -5.85 -1.53
N SER A 109 0.99 -4.66 -2.11
CA SER A 109 1.33 -3.45 -1.34
C SER A 109 0.20 -3.03 -0.39
N ILE A 110 -1.07 -3.17 -0.79
CA ILE A 110 -2.22 -2.94 0.10
C ILE A 110 -2.17 -3.86 1.33
N LEU A 111 -1.80 -5.13 1.14
CA LEU A 111 -1.68 -6.08 2.25
C LEU A 111 -0.47 -5.80 3.14
N LEU A 112 0.64 -5.33 2.57
CA LEU A 112 1.80 -4.90 3.35
C LEU A 112 1.47 -3.67 4.20
N GLU A 113 0.70 -2.74 3.63
CA GLU A 113 0.23 -1.57 4.37
C GLU A 113 -0.75 -1.95 5.49
N GLU A 114 -1.69 -2.87 5.26
CA GLU A 114 -2.56 -3.39 6.33
C GLU A 114 -1.74 -4.04 7.46
N ALA A 115 -0.68 -4.76 7.10
CA ALA A 115 0.12 -5.52 8.03
C ALA A 115 1.13 -4.68 8.82
N PHE A 116 1.67 -3.60 8.22
CA PHE A 116 2.83 -2.88 8.75
C PHE A 116 2.72 -1.36 8.69
N GLY A 117 1.75 -0.81 7.98
CA GLY A 117 1.68 0.63 7.74
C GLY A 117 1.24 1.44 8.96
N TYR A 118 0.47 0.85 9.88
CA TYR A 118 -0.15 1.56 10.99
C TYR A 118 0.22 0.92 12.34
N GLU A 119 0.25 1.71 13.41
CA GLU A 119 0.54 1.25 14.79
C GLU A 119 -0.53 0.32 15.40
N GLN A 120 -1.49 -0.16 14.61
CA GLN A 120 -2.58 -1.02 15.04
C GLN A 120 -2.10 -2.45 15.34
N ASP A 121 -2.97 -3.23 15.99
CA ASP A 121 -2.70 -4.63 16.33
C ASP A 121 -2.50 -5.48 15.07
N VAL A 122 -1.25 -5.81 14.79
CA VAL A 122 -0.84 -6.65 13.65
C VAL A 122 -1.44 -8.06 13.71
N ASP A 123 -1.93 -8.50 14.87
CA ASP A 123 -2.44 -9.85 15.08
C ASP A 123 -3.87 -10.06 14.52
N ALA A 124 -4.59 -9.01 14.16
CA ALA A 124 -5.94 -9.09 13.58
C ALA A 124 -5.96 -8.64 12.11
N PHE A 125 -6.51 -9.46 11.21
CA PHE A 125 -6.72 -9.07 9.81
C PHE A 125 -7.88 -8.08 9.68
N ASP A 126 -7.60 -6.88 9.17
CA ASP A 126 -8.65 -5.89 8.87
C ASP A 126 -9.16 -6.05 7.43
N ALA A 127 -10.13 -6.94 7.25
CA ALA A 127 -10.75 -7.19 5.96
C ALA A 127 -11.52 -5.98 5.40
N ASP A 128 -12.10 -5.14 6.27
CA ASP A 128 -12.86 -3.96 5.84
C ASP A 128 -11.91 -2.90 5.27
N TYR A 129 -10.77 -2.69 5.92
CA TYR A 129 -9.69 -1.83 5.41
C TYR A 129 -9.16 -2.29 4.05
N VAL A 130 -8.88 -3.60 3.90
CA VAL A 130 -8.40 -4.14 2.62
C VAL A 130 -9.47 -4.00 1.53
N LYS A 131 -10.73 -4.28 1.86
CA LYS A 131 -11.84 -4.14 0.91
C LYS A 131 -12.00 -2.70 0.43
N GLU A 132 -11.90 -1.74 1.35
CA GLU A 132 -11.94 -0.32 1.05
C GLU A 132 -10.75 0.08 0.16
N SER A 133 -9.53 -0.30 0.54
CA SER A 133 -8.32 0.00 -0.23
C SER A 133 -8.38 -0.58 -1.65
N LEU A 134 -8.89 -1.80 -1.82
CA LEU A 134 -9.16 -2.38 -3.14
C LEU A 134 -10.20 -1.58 -3.93
N GLY A 135 -11.15 -0.94 -3.25
CA GLY A 135 -12.17 -0.08 -3.82
C GLY A 135 -11.64 1.28 -4.31
N GLU A 136 -10.49 1.74 -3.82
CA GLU A 136 -9.81 2.96 -4.29
C GLU A 136 -9.15 2.74 -5.66
N VAL A 137 -8.72 1.50 -5.95
CA VAL A 137 -7.89 1.15 -7.11
C VAL A 137 -8.45 1.65 -8.43
N PRO A 138 -9.76 1.53 -8.75
CA PRO A 138 -10.27 2.04 -10.02
C PRO A 138 -10.13 3.55 -10.19
N ALA A 139 -10.29 4.32 -9.11
CA ALA A 139 -10.12 5.77 -9.16
C ALA A 139 -8.63 6.14 -9.29
N LEU A 140 -7.75 5.41 -8.61
CA LEU A 140 -6.30 5.58 -8.70
C LEU A 140 -5.76 5.22 -10.09
N ALA A 141 -6.19 4.09 -10.66
CA ALA A 141 -5.77 3.65 -11.98
C ALA A 141 -6.12 4.68 -13.07
N ALA A 142 -7.31 5.30 -12.96
CA ALA A 142 -7.76 6.32 -13.89
C ALA A 142 -7.06 7.70 -13.75
N LEU A 143 -6.12 7.86 -12.81
CA LEU A 143 -5.41 9.12 -12.64
C LEU A 143 -4.45 9.38 -13.80
N SER A 144 -4.80 10.35 -14.64
CA SER A 144 -3.90 10.95 -15.62
C SER A 144 -3.22 12.19 -15.07
N LYS A 145 -2.12 12.62 -15.71
CA LYS A 145 -1.46 13.89 -15.39
C LYS A 145 -2.44 15.07 -15.40
N GLU A 146 -3.34 15.12 -16.38
CA GLU A 146 -4.35 16.18 -16.50
C GLU A 146 -5.32 16.17 -15.31
N THR A 147 -5.72 14.98 -14.83
CA THR A 147 -6.60 14.87 -13.66
C THR A 147 -5.90 15.27 -12.37
N VAL A 148 -4.62 14.93 -12.22
CA VAL A 148 -3.79 15.36 -11.08
C VAL A 148 -3.59 16.87 -11.10
N ASP A 149 -3.29 17.47 -12.26
CA ASP A 149 -3.15 18.92 -12.43
C ASP A 149 -4.48 19.65 -12.10
N ALA A 150 -5.62 19.09 -12.55
CA ALA A 150 -6.93 19.66 -12.25
C ALA A 150 -7.26 19.59 -10.75
N LEU A 151 -6.96 18.47 -10.10
CA LEU A 151 -7.10 18.26 -8.66
C LEU A 151 -6.25 19.27 -7.88
N PHE A 152 -4.98 19.40 -8.25
CA PHE A 152 -4.04 20.36 -7.65
C PHE A 152 -4.57 21.79 -7.73
N LEU A 153 -4.99 22.23 -8.92
CA LEU A 153 -5.53 23.58 -9.13
C LEU A 153 -6.82 23.82 -8.34
N ALA A 154 -7.73 22.84 -8.30
CA ALA A 154 -8.98 22.94 -7.54
C ALA A 154 -8.72 23.07 -6.04
N PHE A 155 -7.80 22.26 -5.50
CA PHE A 155 -7.43 22.26 -4.08
C PHE A 155 -6.87 23.62 -3.62
N ILE A 156 -5.94 24.19 -4.41
CA ILE A 156 -5.31 25.49 -4.13
C ILE A 156 -6.31 26.63 -4.23
N LYS A 157 -7.19 26.60 -5.26
CA LYS A 157 -8.22 27.63 -5.45
C LYS A 157 -9.22 27.68 -4.30
N GLY A 158 -9.43 26.56 -3.60
CA GLY A 158 -10.28 26.49 -2.41
C GLY A 158 -9.65 27.05 -1.13
N ALA A 159 -8.44 27.62 -1.17
CA ALA A 159 -7.79 28.17 0.02
C ALA A 159 -8.49 29.46 0.51
N PRO A 160 -8.72 29.62 1.82
CA PRO A 160 -9.42 30.78 2.36
C PRO A 160 -8.55 32.04 2.47
N SER A 161 -7.22 31.90 2.39
CA SER A 161 -6.26 33.00 2.48
C SER A 161 -5.02 32.75 1.62
N GLU A 162 -4.22 33.80 1.36
CA GLU A 162 -2.96 33.69 0.63
C GLU A 162 -1.89 32.83 1.35
N PRO A 163 -1.70 32.94 2.69
CA PRO A 163 -0.86 32.00 3.43
C PRO A 163 -1.32 30.53 3.28
N ASP A 164 -2.62 30.26 3.41
CA ASP A 164 -3.15 28.91 3.25
C ASP A 164 -2.96 28.40 1.81
N ARG A 165 -3.12 29.29 0.82
CA ARG A 165 -2.90 28.96 -0.59
C ARG A 165 -1.47 28.49 -0.82
N LYS A 166 -0.48 29.18 -0.23
CA LYS A 166 0.94 28.81 -0.33
C LYS A 166 1.23 27.47 0.36
N ALA A 167 0.70 27.25 1.56
CA ALA A 167 0.87 25.97 2.26
C ALA A 167 0.25 24.81 1.47
N ARG A 168 -0.97 24.99 0.96
CA ARG A 168 -1.65 24.00 0.10
C ARG A 168 -0.87 23.70 -1.18
N GLU A 169 -0.40 24.73 -1.87
CA GLU A 169 0.39 24.59 -3.09
C GLU A 169 1.67 23.78 -2.84
N HIS A 170 2.39 24.11 -1.77
CA HIS A 170 3.63 23.45 -1.40
C HIS A 170 3.40 21.98 -1.03
N MET A 171 2.50 21.72 -0.09
CA MET A 171 2.26 20.37 0.43
C MET A 171 1.65 19.44 -0.63
N ALA A 172 0.71 19.93 -1.46
CA ALA A 172 0.13 19.12 -2.52
C ALA A 172 1.16 18.74 -3.59
N ARG A 173 2.04 19.67 -3.96
CA ARG A 173 3.10 19.38 -4.93
C ARG A 173 4.06 18.33 -4.38
N ALA A 174 4.50 18.48 -3.13
CA ALA A 174 5.42 17.54 -2.50
C ALA A 174 4.79 16.15 -2.33
N LEU A 175 3.54 16.07 -1.86
CA LEU A 175 2.88 14.77 -1.67
C LEU A 175 2.64 14.04 -3.00
N PHE A 176 2.21 14.74 -4.04
CA PHE A 176 2.00 14.12 -5.35
C PHE A 176 3.32 13.68 -6.00
N GLU A 177 4.41 14.43 -5.78
CA GLU A 177 5.74 13.98 -6.21
C GLU A 177 6.13 12.68 -5.48
N ILE A 178 5.97 12.62 -4.15
CA ILE A 178 6.31 11.44 -3.36
C ILE A 178 5.47 10.22 -3.76
N ALA A 179 4.15 10.39 -3.85
CA ALA A 179 3.23 9.27 -4.03
C ALA A 179 3.08 8.84 -5.49
N TRP A 180 3.18 9.78 -6.45
CA TRP A 180 2.72 9.56 -7.83
C TRP A 180 3.78 9.83 -8.91
N ALA A 181 5.03 10.19 -8.57
CA ALA A 181 6.08 10.39 -9.58
C ALA A 181 6.38 9.11 -10.40
N GLU A 182 6.27 7.93 -9.76
CA GLU A 182 6.49 6.63 -10.41
C GLU A 182 5.20 5.96 -10.89
N GLY A 183 4.06 6.65 -10.73
CA GLY A 183 2.73 6.16 -11.08
C GLY A 183 1.76 6.26 -9.89
N PRO A 184 0.44 6.36 -10.14
CA PRO A 184 -0.55 6.47 -9.08
C PRO A 184 -0.53 5.27 -8.12
N THR A 185 -0.41 5.55 -6.83
CA THR A 185 -0.51 4.58 -5.73
C THR A 185 -1.42 5.15 -4.64
N SER A 186 -1.95 4.29 -3.77
CA SER A 186 -2.68 4.77 -2.59
C SER A 186 -1.71 5.56 -1.69
N ILE A 187 -2.16 6.72 -1.21
CA ILE A 187 -1.38 7.48 -0.22
C ILE A 187 -1.37 6.69 1.09
N ASN A 188 -0.18 6.45 1.64
CA ASN A 188 0.05 5.61 2.79
C ASN A 188 0.89 6.34 3.86
N PRO A 189 1.11 5.72 5.02
CA PRO A 189 1.90 6.31 6.11
C PRO A 189 3.34 6.65 5.72
N GLU A 190 4.02 5.82 4.93
CA GLU A 190 5.40 6.08 4.48
C GLU A 190 5.50 7.37 3.64
N HIS A 191 4.49 7.63 2.79
CA HIS A 191 4.41 8.87 2.02
C HIS A 191 4.25 10.08 2.93
N LEU A 192 3.44 9.98 4.00
CA LEU A 192 3.25 11.07 4.95
C LEU A 192 4.48 11.31 5.80
N GLU A 193 5.15 10.27 6.28
CA GLU A 193 6.42 10.39 7.02
C GLU A 193 7.47 11.10 6.18
N THR A 194 7.65 10.65 4.94
CA THR A 194 8.59 11.27 3.99
C THR A 194 8.23 12.75 3.75
N LEU A 195 6.94 13.06 3.59
CA LEU A 195 6.46 14.42 3.41
C LEU A 195 6.77 15.31 4.62
N LEU A 196 6.49 14.83 5.84
CA LEU A 196 6.70 15.60 7.06
C LEU A 196 8.19 15.80 7.35
N ASP A 197 9.01 14.77 7.16
CA ASP A 197 10.46 14.85 7.37
C ASP A 197 11.11 15.88 6.43
N ASN A 198 10.69 15.89 5.16
CA ASN A 198 11.23 16.82 4.16
C ASN A 198 10.67 18.24 4.32
N GLU A 199 9.38 18.37 4.60
CA GLU A 199 8.65 19.62 4.44
C GLU A 199 8.10 20.20 5.74
N VAL A 200 8.28 19.59 6.92
CA VAL A 200 7.68 20.11 8.17
C VAL A 200 8.71 20.21 9.30
N VAL A 201 9.44 19.14 9.60
CA VAL A 201 10.23 19.00 10.84
C VAL A 201 11.21 20.16 11.12
N GLN A 202 11.76 20.80 10.08
CA GLN A 202 12.78 21.85 10.23
C GLN A 202 12.23 23.29 10.19
N GLU A 203 10.92 23.46 10.04
CA GLU A 203 10.29 24.77 9.89
C GLU A 203 9.92 25.40 11.24
N SER A 204 9.54 26.68 11.25
CA SER A 204 8.96 27.31 12.45
C SER A 204 7.57 26.78 12.76
N ASP A 205 7.16 26.73 14.04
CA ASP A 205 5.85 26.23 14.50
C ASP A 205 4.65 26.74 13.67
N GLU A 206 4.59 28.04 13.37
CA GLU A 206 3.51 28.62 12.56
C GLU A 206 3.41 28.00 11.15
N VAL A 207 4.56 27.73 10.53
CA VAL A 207 4.66 27.10 9.21
C VAL A 207 4.37 25.61 9.31
N GLN A 208 4.83 24.94 10.36
CA GLN A 208 4.52 23.54 10.61
C GLN A 208 3.01 23.33 10.71
N ASP A 209 2.35 24.10 11.57
CA ASP A 209 0.91 24.08 11.78
C ASP A 209 0.14 24.31 10.47
N ALA A 210 0.57 25.29 9.67
CA ALA A 210 -0.06 25.58 8.37
C ALA A 210 0.12 24.43 7.37
N ARG A 211 1.30 23.80 7.33
CA ARG A 211 1.61 22.67 6.43
C ARG A 211 0.87 21.40 6.85
N VAL A 212 0.81 21.07 8.14
CA VAL A 212 0.03 19.93 8.65
C VAL A 212 -1.47 20.11 8.34
N ARG A 213 -2.05 21.29 8.60
CA ARG A 213 -3.44 21.59 8.23
C ARG A 213 -3.69 21.47 6.72
N ALA A 214 -2.73 21.92 5.90
CA ALA A 214 -2.82 21.77 4.45
C ALA A 214 -2.82 20.29 4.03
N THR A 215 -1.97 19.46 4.64
CA THR A 215 -1.93 18.01 4.39
C THR A 215 -3.24 17.33 4.79
N VAL A 216 -3.79 17.62 5.97
CA VAL A 216 -5.11 17.10 6.40
C VAL A 216 -6.20 17.48 5.40
N SER A 217 -6.24 18.75 4.98
CA SER A 217 -7.23 19.24 4.01
C SER A 217 -7.08 18.59 2.63
N LEU A 218 -5.85 18.27 2.23
CA LEU A 218 -5.58 17.54 1.00
C LEU A 218 -6.08 16.10 1.09
N LEU A 219 -5.77 15.38 2.17
CA LEU A 219 -6.26 14.01 2.39
C LEU A 219 -7.79 13.95 2.38
N GLN A 220 -8.45 14.92 3.03
CA GLN A 220 -9.91 15.04 2.97
C GLN A 220 -10.39 15.29 1.53
N THR A 221 -9.73 16.16 0.76
CA THR A 221 -10.09 16.41 -0.64
C THR A 221 -9.96 15.14 -1.48
N LEU A 222 -8.89 14.37 -1.29
CA LEU A 222 -8.68 13.08 -1.95
C LEU A 222 -9.74 12.06 -1.55
N GLY A 223 -10.18 12.07 -0.29
CA GLY A 223 -11.28 11.24 0.18
C GLY A 223 -12.60 11.54 -0.53
N HIS A 224 -12.92 12.81 -0.76
CA HIS A 224 -14.10 13.18 -1.56
C HIS A 224 -14.01 12.75 -3.03
N GLN A 225 -12.80 12.57 -3.56
CA GLN A 225 -12.57 12.06 -4.93
C GLN A 225 -12.52 10.53 -5.00
N GLY A 226 -12.63 9.83 -3.86
CA GLY A 226 -12.51 8.36 -3.81
C GLY A 226 -11.07 7.84 -4.00
N LEU A 227 -10.07 8.71 -3.88
CA LEU A 227 -8.65 8.36 -3.99
C LEU A 227 -8.04 7.92 -2.65
N VAL A 228 -8.76 8.16 -1.55
CA VAL A 228 -8.45 7.72 -0.19
C VAL A 228 -9.76 7.30 0.46
N GLY A 229 -9.88 6.05 0.91
CA GLY A 229 -11.06 5.54 1.58
C GLY A 229 -11.22 6.11 3.00
N PRO A 230 -12.43 6.05 3.59
CA PRO A 230 -12.68 6.62 4.91
C PRO A 230 -11.86 5.99 6.05
N LEU A 231 -11.62 4.67 6.05
CA LEU A 231 -10.75 4.02 7.05
C LEU A 231 -9.31 4.47 6.89
N ARG A 232 -8.78 4.48 5.66
CA ARG A 232 -7.44 4.99 5.36
C ARG A 232 -7.30 6.46 5.77
N LEU A 233 -8.26 7.31 5.40
CA LEU A 233 -8.28 8.72 5.76
C LEU A 233 -8.23 8.93 7.26
N THR A 234 -9.03 8.18 8.02
CA THR A 234 -9.07 8.25 9.49
C THR A 234 -7.69 7.95 10.08
N ARG A 235 -7.04 6.87 9.62
CA ARG A 235 -5.73 6.45 10.13
C ARG A 235 -4.62 7.44 9.77
N LEU A 236 -4.61 7.93 8.53
CA LEU A 236 -3.64 8.94 8.07
C LEU A 236 -3.80 10.26 8.83
N ARG A 237 -5.04 10.69 9.11
CA ARG A 237 -5.30 11.89 9.92
C ARG A 237 -4.84 11.72 11.37
N ALA A 238 -5.08 10.55 11.97
CA ALA A 238 -4.61 10.25 13.31
C ALA A 238 -3.07 10.32 13.42
N GLN A 239 -2.35 9.83 12.39
CA GLN A 239 -0.89 9.93 12.32
C GLN A 239 -0.39 11.39 12.28
N LEU A 240 -1.17 12.29 11.70
CA LEU A 240 -0.87 13.73 11.66
C LEU A 240 -1.22 14.46 12.97
N GLY A 241 -1.74 13.77 13.99
CA GLY A 241 -2.19 14.36 15.25
C GLY A 241 -3.48 15.18 15.12
N ASP A 242 -4.32 14.86 14.12
CA ASP A 242 -5.64 15.49 13.97
C ASP A 242 -6.63 14.88 14.96
N ASP A 243 -6.91 15.60 16.06
CA ASP A 243 -7.80 15.15 17.15
C ASP A 243 -9.26 14.92 16.71
N ASP A 244 -9.66 15.44 15.52
CA ASP A 244 -10.99 15.25 14.91
C ASP A 244 -11.02 14.06 13.92
N ALA A 245 -10.01 13.16 13.97
CA ALA A 245 -9.88 11.98 13.10
C ALA A 245 -11.00 10.95 13.29
#